data_AF-A0A7C6I2M4-F1
#
_entry.id   AF-A0A7C6I2M4-F1
#
_cell.length_a   1.000
_cell.length_b   1.000
_cell.length_c   1.000
_cell.angle_alpha   90.00
_cell.angle_beta   90.00
_cell.angle_gamma   90.00
#
_symmetry.space_group_name_H-M   'P 1'
#
loop_
_entity.id
_entity.type
_entity.pdbx_description
1 polymer ?
#
loop_
_entity_poly.entity_id
_entity_poly.type
_entity_poly.pdbx_seq_one_letter_code
_entity_poly.pdbx_strand_id
1 'polypeptide(L)' 'MFYFDGKILRIMNYTKINFLEEDKIELTFNDNVFLSVSGSELKIIYLEPQELHLSGNIEIIKRVVRDEKA' A
#
# COMPACT_ATOMS: atom_id res chain seq x y z
N MET A 1 -5.37 -3.44 -7.26
CA MET A 1 -5.07 -2.47 -8.35
C MET A 1 -4.79 -1.12 -7.69
N PHE A 2 -3.78 -0.36 -8.13
CA PHE A 2 -3.45 0.94 -7.53
C PHE A 2 -3.30 2.01 -8.61
N TYR A 3 -3.53 3.27 -8.24
CA TYR A 3 -3.41 4.44 -9.10
C TYR A 3 -2.81 5.61 -8.31
N PHE A 4 -1.86 6.33 -8.90
CA PHE A 4 -1.23 7.51 -8.30
C PHE A 4 -1.36 8.70 -9.23
N ASP A 5 -1.96 9.81 -8.77
CA ASP A 5 -2.16 11.04 -9.55
C ASP A 5 -1.07 12.11 -9.34
N GLY A 6 0.01 11.77 -8.62
CA GLY A 6 1.06 12.70 -8.23
C GLY A 6 0.84 13.37 -6.87
N LYS A 7 -0.32 13.19 -6.23
CA LYS A 7 -0.60 13.67 -4.87
C LYS A 7 -1.24 12.62 -3.97
N ILE A 8 -2.10 11.80 -4.54
CA ILE A 8 -2.89 10.78 -3.85
C ILE A 8 -2.64 9.43 -4.50
N LEU A 9 -2.22 8.46 -3.70
CA LEU A 9 -2.18 7.05 -4.07
C LEU A 9 -3.45 6.36 -3.59
N ARG A 10 -4.20 5.80 -4.54
CA ARG A 10 -5.41 5.01 -4.29
C ARG A 10 -5.08 3.54 -4.47
N ILE A 11 -5.44 2.73 -3.49
CA ILE A 11 -5.18 1.30 -3.46
C ILE A 11 -6.49 0.57 -3.19
N MET A 12 -6.92 -0.26 -4.13
CA MET A 12 -8.20 -0.97 -4.08
C MET A 12 -8.01 -2.49 -4.18
N ASN A 13 -8.92 -3.25 -3.58
CA ASN A 13 -8.97 -4.72 -3.55
C ASN A 13 -7.79 -5.36 -2.80
N TYR A 14 -7.31 -4.71 -1.73
CA TYR A 14 -6.41 -5.36 -0.78
C TYR A 14 -7.25 -6.15 0.25
N THR A 15 -6.72 -7.27 0.74
CA THR A 15 -7.40 -8.13 1.72
C THR A 15 -7.01 -7.80 3.15
N LYS A 16 -5.78 -7.32 3.36
CA LYS A 16 -5.24 -7.02 4.69
C LYS A 16 -4.23 -5.88 4.64
N ILE A 17 -4.24 -5.03 5.68
CA ILE A 17 -3.14 -4.10 5.97
C ILE A 17 -2.18 -4.81 6.91
N ASN A 18 -0.92 -4.99 6.52
CA ASN A 18 0.08 -5.66 7.35
C ASN A 18 0.69 -4.69 8.36
N PHE A 19 1.08 -3.49 7.90
CA PHE A 19 1.50 -2.39 8.76
C PHE A 19 1.34 -1.06 8.02
N LEU A 20 1.24 0.00 8.80
CA LEU A 20 1.03 1.37 8.33
C LEU A 20 1.81 2.33 9.23
N GLU A 21 2.88 2.88 8.68
CA GLU A 21 3.81 3.81 9.33
C GLU A 21 3.92 5.08 8.46
N GLU A 22 4.45 6.16 9.03
CA GLU A 22 4.54 7.47 8.35
C GLU A 22 5.50 7.47 7.15
N ASP A 23 6.39 6.47 7.06
CA ASP A 23 7.37 6.29 5.99
C ASP A 23 7.14 5.02 5.16
N LYS A 24 6.30 4.09 5.64
CA LYS A 24 6.10 2.81 4.97
C LYS A 24 4.74 2.17 5.23
N ILE A 25 4.18 1.59 4.17
CA ILE A 25 2.91 0.87 4.21
C ILE A 25 3.07 -0.45 3.48
N GLU A 26 2.49 -1.53 4.03
CA GLU A 26 2.43 -2.83 3.35
C GLU A 26 1.02 -3.41 3.41
N LEU A 27 0.52 -3.82 2.25
CA LEU A 27 -0.82 -4.35 2.05
C LEU A 27 -0.73 -5.72 1.37
N THR A 28 -1.59 -6.65 1.77
CA THR A 28 -1.75 -7.96 1.11
C THR A 28 -2.90 -7.89 0.12
N PHE A 29 -2.69 -8.41 -1.09
CA PHE A 29 -3.72 -8.56 -2.13
C PHE A 29 -4.25 -9.98 -2.22
N ASN A 30 -3.36 -10.96 -2.04
CA ASN A 30 -3.66 -12.37 -1.85
C ASN A 30 -2.49 -13.00 -1.09
N ASP A 31 -2.60 -14.27 -0.73
CA ASP A 31 -1.67 -14.96 0.20
C ASP A 31 -0.18 -14.73 -0.10
N ASN A 32 0.17 -14.61 -1.39
CA ASN A 32 1.57 -14.49 -1.82
C ASN A 32 1.92 -13.13 -2.44
N VAL A 33 0.96 -12.22 -2.60
CA VAL A 33 1.16 -10.93 -3.28
C VAL A 33 0.90 -9.77 -2.34
N PHE A 34 1.93 -8.93 -2.21
CA PHE A 34 1.94 -7.76 -1.36
C PHE A 34 2.24 -6.51 -2.20
N LEU A 35 1.75 -5.37 -1.72
CA LEU A 35 2.15 -4.05 -2.19
C LEU A 35 2.83 -3.34 -1.03
N SER A 36 4.09 -2.97 -1.23
CA SER A 36 4.83 -2.12 -0.32
C SER A 36 4.95 -0.73 -0.91
N VAL A 37 4.59 0.27 -0.14
CA VAL A 37 4.72 1.69 -0.46
C VAL A 37 5.70 2.29 0.54
N SER A 38 6.71 2.99 0.06
CA SER A 38 7.68 3.73 0.89
C SER A 38 7.74 5.18 0.45
N GLY A 39 7.95 6.06 1.42
CA GLY A 39 7.97 7.50 1.20
C GLY A 39 8.19 8.26 2.49
N SER A 40 7.75 9.52 2.50
CA SER A 40 7.76 10.37 3.70
C SER A 40 6.42 11.07 3.87
N GLU A 41 6.05 11.30 5.14
CA GLU A 41 4.78 11.95 5.53
C GLU A 41 3.53 11.25 4.97
N LEU A 42 3.57 9.92 4.86
CA LEU A 42 2.45 9.12 4.40
C LEU A 42 1.28 9.26 5.40
N LYS A 43 0.14 9.74 4.89
CA LYS A 43 -1.08 9.97 5.67
C LYS A 43 -2.27 9.30 5.00
N ILE A 44 -3.07 8.61 5.79
CA ILE A 44 -4.36 8.09 5.36
C ILE A 44 -5.33 9.26 5.24
N ILE A 45 -5.92 9.43 4.07
CA ILE A 45 -6.97 10.43 3.84
C ILE A 45 -8.34 9.80 3.60
N TYR A 46 -8.38 8.50 3.30
CA TYR A 46 -9.59 7.71 3.17
C TYR A 46 -9.30 6.23 3.44
N LEU A 47 -10.18 5.56 4.18
CA LEU A 47 -10.06 4.15 4.53
C LEU A 47 -11.44 3.49 4.58
N GLU A 48 -11.62 2.50 3.72
CA GLU A 48 -12.78 1.61 3.70
C GLU A 48 -12.33 0.15 3.53
N PRO A 49 -13.24 -0.83 3.77
CA PRO A 49 -12.93 -2.22 3.50
C PRO A 49 -12.43 -2.40 2.05
N GLN A 50 -11.17 -2.79 1.90
CA GLN A 50 -10.48 -3.00 0.62
C GLN A 50 -10.19 -1.74 -0.20
N GLU A 51 -10.36 -0.53 0.34
CA GLU A 51 -9.99 0.72 -0.33
C GLU A 51 -9.24 1.67 0.61
N LEU A 52 -8.05 2.10 0.19
CA LEU A 52 -7.16 2.96 0.96
C LEU A 52 -6.64 4.08 0.07
N HIS A 53 -6.79 5.33 0.50
CA HIS A 53 -6.16 6.47 -0.15
C HIS A 53 -5.11 7.08 0.77
N LEU A 54 -3.95 7.36 0.19
CA LEU A 54 -2.78 7.90 0.86
C LEU A 54 -2.36 9.20 0.21
N SER A 55 -2.06 10.20 1.02
CA SER A 55 -1.33 11.40 0.60
C SER A 55 0.07 11.38 1.19
N GLY A 56 1.02 12.01 0.52
CA GLY A 56 2.38 12.17 1.03
C GLY A 56 3.40 12.18 -0.10
N ASN A 57 4.68 12.19 0.25
CA ASN A 57 5.78 12.08 -0.70
C ASN A 57 6.05 10.60 -0.95
N ILE A 58 5.47 10.07 -2.02
CA ILE A 58 5.60 8.66 -2.37
C ILE A 58 6.87 8.48 -3.21
N GLU A 59 7.81 7.70 -2.69
CA GLU A 59 9.12 7.49 -3.32
C GLU A 59 9.17 6.17 -4.09
N ILE A 60 8.65 5.09 -3.49
CA ILE A 60 8.70 3.74 -4.06
C ILE A 60 7.35 3.06 -3.90
N ILE A 61 6.85 2.50 -5.00
CA ILE A 61 5.71 1.56 -4.98
C ILE A 61 6.23 0.24 -5.55
N LYS A 62 6.27 -0.80 -4.72
CA LYS A 62 6.83 -2.11 -5.06
C LYS A 62 5.80 -3.22 -4.86
N ARG A 63 5.55 -4.00 -5.91
CA ARG A 63 4.90 -5.30 -5.78
C ARG A 63 5.93 -6.31 -5.26
N VAL A 64 5.58 -7.03 -4.20
CA VAL A 64 6.40 -8.09 -3.63
C VAL A 64 5.63 -9.40 -3.76
N VAL A 65 6.28 -10.42 -4.34
CA VAL A 65 5.77 -11.79 -4.35
C VAL A 65 6.63 -12.59 -3.38
N ARG A 66 6.02 -13.18 -2.35
CA ARG A 66 6.70 -14.07 -1.41
C ARG A 66 6.15 -15.46 -1.66
N ASP A 67 7.00 -16.39 -2.09
CA ASP A 67 6.64 -17.80 -2.09
C ASP A 67 6.75 -18.31 -0.65
N GLU A 68 5.72 -19.02 -0.16
CA GLU A 68 5.84 -19.90 1.01
C GLU A 68 6.79 -21.06 0.67
N LYS A 69 8.09 -20.76 0.59
CA LYS A 69 9.18 -21.73 0.68
C LYS A 69 10.20 -21.16 1.64
N ALA A 70 9.84 -21.21 2.93
CA ALA A 70 10.81 -21.32 4.01
C ALA A 70 11.15 -22.80 4.21
#